data_AF-A0A3A6NM14-F1
#
_entry.id   AF-A0A3A6NM14-F1
#
_cell.length_a   1.000
_cell.length_b   1.000
_cell.length_c   1.000
_cell.angle_alpha   90.00
_cell.angle_beta   90.00
_cell.angle_gamma   90.00
#
_symmetry.space_group_name_H-M   'P 1'
#
loop_
_entity.id
_entity.type
_entity.pdbx_description
1 polymer ?
#
loop_
_entity_poly.entity_id
_entity_poly.type
_entity_poly.pdbx_seq_one_letter_code
_entity_poly.pdbx_strand_id
1 'polypeptide(L)' 'MTQEKNTSICPTCEGKKVIAGTCECNMEWRGTQKGDNWEDCQCTPEVECPTCHGTGLIKSGK' A
#
# COMPACT_ATOMS: atom_id res chain seq x y z
N MET A 1 4.80 11.72 34.40
CA MET A 1 5.74 11.26 33.35
C MET A 1 5.03 10.08 32.67
N THR A 2 4.64 10.06 31.40
CA THR A 2 5.24 10.71 30.23
C THR A 2 4.26 10.64 29.05
N GLN A 3 3.96 11.82 28.47
CA GLN A 3 3.68 12.06 27.04
C GLN A 3 2.47 11.35 26.41
N GLU A 4 1.36 12.09 26.33
CA GLU A 4 0.33 11.93 25.29
C GLU A 4 1.00 11.95 23.91
N LYS A 5 1.39 10.78 23.41
CA LYS A 5 1.76 10.62 22.01
C LYS A 5 0.46 10.71 21.24
N ASN A 6 0.18 11.88 20.68
CA ASN A 6 -0.92 12.13 19.76
C ASN A 6 -0.65 11.39 18.45
N THR A 7 -0.59 10.07 18.51
CA THR A 7 -0.34 9.18 17.37
C THR A 7 -1.60 8.38 17.13
N SER A 8 -2.26 8.66 16.01
CA SER A 8 -3.42 7.88 15.56
C SER A 8 -2.98 6.82 14.56
N ILE A 9 -3.76 5.75 14.45
CA ILE A 9 -3.60 4.75 13.39
C ILE A 9 -3.63 5.49 12.05
N CYS A 10 -2.66 5.21 11.19
CA CYS A 10 -2.64 5.80 9.86
C CYS A 10 -3.91 5.33 9.10
N PRO A 11 -4.82 6.23 8.71
CA PRO A 11 -6.08 5.84 8.07
C PRO A 11 -5.86 5.29 6.66
N THR A 12 -4.79 5.72 5.98
CA THR A 12 -4.47 5.29 4.60
C THR A 12 -4.10 3.82 4.48
N CYS A 13 -3.38 3.29 5.48
CA CYS A 13 -3.00 1.88 5.50
C CYS A 13 -3.61 1.11 6.68
N GLU A 14 -4.48 1.74 7.46
CA GLU A 14 -5.09 1.18 8.68
C GLU A 14 -4.06 0.52 9.63
N GLY A 15 -2.90 1.14 9.77
CA GLY A 15 -1.80 0.59 10.59
C GLY A 15 -1.00 -0.57 9.97
N LYS A 16 -1.32 -1.00 8.74
CA LYS A 16 -0.60 -2.04 8.00
C LYS A 16 0.79 -1.62 7.51
N LYS A 17 1.13 -0.32 7.61
CA LYS A 17 2.43 0.29 7.21
C LYS A 17 2.72 0.29 5.71
N VAL A 18 2.15 -0.65 4.98
CA VAL A 18 2.20 -0.77 3.52
C VAL A 18 0.79 -0.67 2.95
N ILE A 19 0.70 -0.20 1.71
CA ILE A 19 -0.50 -0.30 0.88
C ILE A 19 -0.37 -1.61 0.11
N ALA A 20 -1.32 -2.52 0.33
CA ALA A 20 -1.34 -3.80 -0.36
C ALA A 20 -1.49 -3.56 -1.85
N GLY A 21 -0.61 -4.19 -2.63
CA GLY A 21 -0.73 -4.22 -4.08
C GLY A 21 -2.02 -4.91 -4.50
N THR A 22 -2.61 -4.44 -5.58
CA THR A 22 -3.76 -5.07 -6.23
C THR A 22 -3.31 -5.78 -7.50
N CYS A 23 -3.87 -6.97 -7.72
CA CYS A 23 -3.76 -7.70 -8.98
C CYS A 23 -5.03 -7.49 -9.78
N GLU A 24 -4.92 -6.82 -10.93
CA GLU A 24 -6.02 -6.68 -11.87
C GLU A 24 -5.78 -7.62 -13.05
N CYS A 25 -6.66 -8.61 -13.21
CA CYS A 25 -6.65 -9.55 -14.33
C CYS A 25 -7.70 -9.11 -15.34
N ASN A 26 -7.27 -8.54 -16.47
CA ASN A 26 -8.17 -8.01 -17.48
C ASN A 26 -7.86 -8.61 -18.85
N MET A 27 -8.81 -9.39 -19.38
CA MET A 27 -8.68 -10.09 -20.67
C MET A 27 -8.80 -9.16 -21.89
N GLU A 28 -9.29 -7.93 -21.70
CA GLU A 28 -9.40 -6.94 -22.78
C GLU A 28 -8.08 -6.18 -23.00
N TRP A 29 -7.18 -6.21 -22.02
CA TRP A 29 -5.87 -5.57 -22.12
C TRP A 29 -4.85 -6.66 -22.45
N ARG A 30 -4.13 -6.51 -23.56
CA ARG A 30 -2.90 -7.28 -23.81
C ARG A 30 -1.99 -6.99 -22.60
N GLY A 31 -1.93 -7.93 -21.65
CA GLY A 31 -1.31 -7.73 -20.34
C GLY A 31 0.20 -7.46 -20.37
N THR A 32 0.86 -7.64 -19.23
CA THR A 32 2.32 -7.50 -19.15
C THR A 32 3.00 -8.75 -19.68
N GLN A 33 3.91 -8.61 -20.65
CA GLN A 33 4.76 -9.73 -21.05
C GLN A 33 5.79 -9.98 -19.94
N LYS A 34 5.67 -11.12 -19.25
CA LYS A 34 6.60 -11.51 -18.18
C LYS A 34 7.36 -12.74 -18.66
N GLY A 35 8.50 -12.50 -19.29
CA GLY A 35 9.27 -13.56 -19.97
C GLY A 35 8.61 -14.00 -21.28
N ASP A 36 8.39 -15.32 -21.41
CA ASP A 36 7.74 -15.96 -22.58
C ASP A 36 6.22 -16.13 -22.42
N ASN A 37 5.66 -15.83 -21.24
CA ASN A 37 4.23 -15.94 -20.98
C ASN A 37 3.58 -14.55 -20.91
N TRP A 38 2.42 -14.42 -21.54
CA TRP A 38 1.55 -13.25 -21.35
C TRP A 38 0.75 -13.47 -20.07
N GLU A 39 0.99 -12.64 -19.06
CA GLU A 39 0.11 -12.60 -17.90
C GLU A 39 -0.94 -11.51 -18.13
N ASP A 40 -2.19 -11.93 -18.27
CA ASP A 40 -3.37 -11.04 -18.32
C ASP A 40 -3.62 -10.35 -16.96
N CYS A 41 -2.91 -10.79 -15.92
CA CYS A 41 -2.89 -10.19 -14.60
C CYS A 41 -1.73 -9.19 -14.43
N GLN A 42 -2.05 -7.92 -14.23
CA GLN A 42 -1.14 -6.89 -13.78
C GLN A 42 -1.23 -6.75 -12.25
N CYS A 43 -0.19 -7.22 -11.55
CA CYS A 43 -0.06 -7.03 -10.11
C CYS A 43 0.81 -5.80 -9.81
N THR A 44 0.26 -4.87 -9.04
CA THR A 44 1.05 -3.83 -8.41
C THR A 44 1.76 -4.40 -7.17
N PRO A 45 3.04 -4.06 -6.92
CA PRO A 45 3.72 -4.49 -5.71
C PRO A 45 3.11 -3.80 -4.49
N GLU A 46 3.31 -4.37 -3.29
CA GLU A 46 3.07 -3.63 -2.06
C GLU A 46 4.02 -2.42 -2.01
N VAL A 47 3.47 -1.27 -1.68
CA VAL A 47 4.23 -0.03 -1.57
C VAL A 47 4.19 0.47 -0.13
N GLU A 48 5.27 1.08 0.34
CA GLU A 48 5.25 1.71 1.67
C GLU A 48 4.13 2.75 1.73
N CYS A 49 3.39 2.80 2.84
CA CYS A 49 2.31 3.78 2.97
C CYS A 49 2.93 5.18 3.04
N PRO A 50 2.72 6.05 2.04
CA PRO A 50 3.38 7.35 1.97
C PRO A 50 2.89 8.29 3.07
N THR A 51 1.71 8.04 3.64
CA THR A 51 1.14 8.88 4.71
C THR A 51 1.82 8.66 6.06
N CYS A 52 2.28 7.44 6.33
CA CYS A 52 2.97 7.13 7.58
C CYS A 52 4.42 6.68 7.38
N HIS A 53 4.91 6.62 6.14
CA HIS A 53 6.26 6.19 5.78
C HIS A 53 6.66 4.86 6.46
N GLY A 54 5.78 3.86 6.40
CA GLY A 54 6.04 2.56 7.01
C GLY A 54 5.92 2.52 8.55
N THR A 55 5.53 3.60 9.22
CA THR A 55 5.37 3.61 10.69
C THR A 55 4.03 3.02 11.15
N GLY A 56 2.99 3.07 10.30
CA GLY A 56 1.62 2.63 10.60
C GLY A 56 0.85 3.61 11.50
N LEU A 57 1.47 4.72 11.89
CA LEU A 57 0.92 5.70 12.82
C LEU A 57 1.18 7.09 12.25
N ILE A 58 0.20 7.99 12.34
CA ILE A 58 0.36 9.41 12.01
C ILE A 58 0.31 10.23 13.28
N LYS A 59 1.08 11.31 13.35
CA LYS A 59 0.93 12.28 14.43
C LYS A 59 -0.37 13.04 14.18
N SER A 60 -1.40 12.79 14.99
CA SER A 60 -2.62 13.60 15.06
C SER A 60 -2.29 14.92 15.78
N GLY A 61 -1.50 15.75 15.12
CA GLY A 61 -1.27 17.13 15.53
C GLY A 61 -2.18 18.04 14.73
N LYS A 62 -3.21 18.54 15.40
CA LYS A 62 -4.21 19.56 15.02
C LYS A 62 -3.79 20.58 13.96
#